data_AF-A0A966UT36-F1
#
_entry.id   AF-A0A966UT36-F1
#
_cell.length_a   1.000
_cell.length_b   1.000
_cell.length_c   1.000
_cell.angle_alpha   90.00
_cell.angle_beta   90.00
_cell.angle_gamma   90.00
#
_symmetry.space_group_name_H-M   'P 1'
#
loop_
_entity.id
_entity.type
_entity.pdbx_description
1 polymer ?
#
loop_
_entity_poly.entity_id
_entity_poly.type
_entity_poly.pdbx_seq_one_letter_code
_entity_poly.pdbx_strand_id
1 'polypeptide(L)'
;TNDMYREPIMTYYNQKVRAGQQHMGAGHVNDIIKFITDRFNKKILEAKMPATKAKRKAEMNMIVKWFKLHSGHLKLIFQLQNLLIDAKLILIRKFNQVNDIGTFVHTSDGGYRVATPEGYVAAWSSGGDAVKLIDRMDFSRTNFLAVKNWGK
;
A
#
# COMPACT_ATOMS: atom_id res chain seq x y z
N THR A 1 8.32 8.50 -16.97
CA THR A 1 8.21 7.18 -17.64
C THR A 1 7.89 6.05 -16.68
N ASN A 2 8.43 6.04 -15.44
CA ASN A 2 8.13 5.01 -14.43
C ASN A 2 6.71 5.14 -13.82
N ASP A 3 6.19 6.38 -13.67
CA ASP A 3 4.92 6.61 -12.96
C ASP A 3 3.69 5.96 -13.61
N MET A 4 3.67 5.81 -14.94
CA MET A 4 2.57 5.13 -15.64
C MET A 4 2.39 3.66 -15.23
N TYR A 5 3.46 3.00 -14.78
CA TYR A 5 3.43 1.62 -14.30
C TYR A 5 3.36 1.57 -12.76
N ARG A 6 4.09 2.46 -12.09
CA ARG A 6 4.18 2.51 -10.62
C ARG A 6 2.89 2.98 -9.96
N GLU A 7 2.27 4.05 -10.45
CA GLU A 7 1.10 4.66 -9.82
C GLU A 7 -0.10 3.69 -9.74
N PRO A 8 -0.45 2.93 -10.80
CA PRO A 8 -1.53 1.96 -10.71
C PRO A 8 -1.28 0.84 -9.70
N ILE A 9 -0.04 0.33 -9.62
CA ILE A 9 0.36 -0.71 -8.65
C ILE A 9 0.19 -0.18 -7.22
N MET A 10 0.73 1.01 -6.94
CA MET A 10 0.64 1.64 -5.62
C MET A 10 -0.81 1.93 -5.23
N THR A 11 -1.61 2.45 -6.17
CA THR A 11 -3.03 2.73 -5.96
C THR A 11 -3.78 1.46 -5.59
N TYR A 12 -3.59 0.39 -6.37
CA TYR A 12 -4.23 -0.90 -6.13
C TYR A 12 -3.82 -1.48 -4.77
N TYR A 13 -2.52 -1.50 -4.45
CA TYR A 13 -2.03 -2.03 -3.19
C TYR A 13 -2.59 -1.27 -1.98
N ASN A 14 -2.69 0.05 -2.07
CA ASN A 14 -3.32 0.87 -1.03
C ASN A 14 -4.81 0.54 -0.84
N GLN A 15 -5.55 0.29 -1.92
CA GLN A 15 -6.95 -0.15 -1.83
C GLN A 15 -7.06 -1.51 -1.13
N LYS A 16 -6.16 -2.45 -1.44
CA LYS A 16 -6.16 -3.78 -0.82
C LYS A 16 -5.85 -3.74 0.67
N VAL A 17 -4.86 -2.96 1.08
CA VAL A 17 -4.56 -2.79 2.51
C VAL A 17 -5.71 -2.13 3.26
N ARG A 18 -6.40 -1.15 2.67
CA ARG A 18 -7.62 -0.57 3.26
C ARG A 18 -8.75 -1.59 3.38
N ALA A 19 -8.82 -2.56 2.48
CA ALA A 19 -9.77 -3.67 2.52
C ALA A 19 -9.32 -4.83 3.43
N GLY A 20 -8.23 -4.67 4.20
CA GLY A 20 -7.71 -5.71 5.10
C GLY A 20 -6.90 -6.82 4.41
N GLN A 21 -6.60 -6.68 3.11
CA GLN A 21 -5.78 -7.61 2.35
C GLN A 21 -4.33 -7.10 2.30
N GLN A 22 -3.53 -7.48 3.30
CA GLN A 22 -2.12 -7.06 3.39
C GLN A 22 -1.19 -7.89 2.50
N HIS A 23 -1.42 -9.19 2.41
CA HIS A 23 -0.62 -10.11 1.61
C HIS A 23 -1.17 -10.25 0.18
N MET A 24 -0.27 -10.15 -0.80
CA MET A 24 -0.62 -10.23 -2.21
C MET A 24 -0.30 -11.62 -2.75
N GLY A 25 -1.32 -12.47 -2.90
CA GLY A 25 -1.18 -13.80 -3.53
C GLY A 25 -1.01 -13.75 -5.05
N ALA A 26 -0.71 -14.89 -5.68
CA ALA A 26 -0.45 -14.99 -7.12
C ALA A 26 -1.59 -14.47 -8.03
N GLY A 27 -2.84 -14.54 -7.56
CA GLY A 27 -4.01 -13.99 -8.27
C GLY A 27 -4.01 -12.46 -8.40
N HIS A 28 -3.30 -11.74 -7.51
CA HIS A 28 -3.30 -10.29 -7.48
C HIS A 28 -2.67 -9.66 -8.72
N VAL A 29 -1.78 -10.36 -9.43
CA VAL A 29 -1.22 -9.85 -10.70
C VAL A 29 -2.32 -9.73 -11.77
N ASN A 30 -3.19 -10.75 -11.86
CA ASN A 30 -4.32 -10.72 -12.79
C ASN A 30 -5.33 -9.63 -12.38
N ASP A 31 -5.57 -9.49 -11.08
CA ASP A 31 -6.45 -8.45 -10.55
C ASP A 31 -5.90 -7.03 -10.80
N ILE A 32 -4.58 -6.83 -10.72
CA ILE A 32 -3.93 -5.56 -11.08
C ILE A 32 -4.12 -5.28 -12.56
N ILE A 33 -3.89 -6.27 -13.43
CA ILE A 33 -4.10 -6.11 -14.87
C ILE A 33 -5.55 -5.73 -15.16
N LYS A 34 -6.51 -6.39 -14.51
CA LYS A 34 -7.94 -6.06 -14.61
C LYS A 34 -8.23 -4.65 -14.11
N PHE A 35 -7.77 -4.29 -12.91
CA PHE A 35 -7.92 -2.96 -12.33
C PHE A 35 -7.38 -1.85 -13.24
N ILE A 36 -6.20 -2.06 -13.82
CA ILE A 36 -5.60 -1.12 -14.79
C ILE A 36 -6.50 -1.01 -16.01
N THR A 37 -6.90 -2.15 -16.59
CA THR A 37 -7.74 -2.19 -17.79
C THR A 37 -9.06 -1.46 -17.56
N ASP A 38 -9.72 -1.70 -16.43
CA ASP A 38 -10.99 -1.06 -16.06
C ASP A 38 -10.82 0.45 -15.85
N ARG A 39 -9.74 0.88 -15.19
CA ARG A 39 -9.43 2.31 -14.99
C ARG A 39 -9.19 3.04 -16.31
N PHE A 40 -8.48 2.42 -17.25
CA PHE A 40 -8.26 2.99 -18.58
C PHE A 40 -9.53 2.96 -19.44
N ASN A 41 -10.32 1.89 -19.40
CA ASN A 41 -11.60 1.80 -20.09
C ASN A 41 -12.56 2.90 -19.63
N LYS A 42 -12.66 3.17 -18.33
CA LYS A 42 -13.45 4.29 -17.81
C LYS A 42 -13.00 5.63 -18.42
N LYS A 43 -11.69 5.90 -18.45
CA LYS A 43 -11.14 7.10 -19.09
C LYS A 43 -11.42 7.14 -20.61
N ILE A 44 -11.42 6.00 -21.30
CA ILE A 44 -11.77 5.95 -22.73
C ILE A 44 -13.24 6.31 -22.94
N LEU A 45 -14.14 5.80 -22.10
CA LEU A 45 -15.57 6.11 -22.16
C LEU A 45 -15.87 7.58 -21.86
N GLU A 46 -15.15 8.18 -20.91
CA GLU A 46 -15.25 9.61 -20.57
C GLU A 46 -14.74 10.55 -21.68
N ALA A 47 -13.88 10.08 -22.58
CA ALA A 47 -13.40 10.89 -23.69
C ALA A 47 -14.52 11.11 -24.72
N LYS A 48 -14.78 12.36 -25.11
CA LYS A 48 -15.80 12.68 -26.12
C LYS A 48 -15.29 12.52 -27.55
N MET A 49 -14.04 12.92 -27.80
CA MET A 49 -13.46 12.95 -29.14
C MET A 49 -12.94 11.58 -29.60
N PRO A 50 -13.23 11.12 -30.84
CA PRO A 50 -12.73 9.85 -31.37
C PRO A 50 -11.20 9.73 -31.35
N ALA A 51 -10.48 10.80 -31.70
CA ALA A 51 -9.02 10.82 -31.68
C ALA A 51 -8.45 10.58 -30.27
N THR A 52 -9.04 11.19 -29.25
CA THR A 52 -8.64 11.00 -27.85
C THR A 52 -8.93 9.58 -27.36
N LYS A 53 -10.07 8.99 -27.77
CA LYS A 53 -10.39 7.58 -27.49
C LYS A 53 -9.33 6.65 -28.08
N ALA A 54 -8.95 6.87 -29.33
CA ALA A 54 -7.93 6.07 -30.01
C ALA A 54 -6.57 6.15 -29.31
N LYS A 55 -6.12 7.37 -28.95
CA LYS A 55 -4.87 7.57 -28.21
C LYS A 55 -4.87 6.84 -26.86
N ARG A 56 -5.93 7.01 -26.06
CA ARG A 56 -6.08 6.35 -24.75
C ARG A 56 -6.13 4.82 -24.86
N LYS A 57 -6.75 4.30 -25.92
CA LYS A 57 -6.79 2.85 -26.21
C LYS A 57 -5.39 2.31 -26.57
N ALA A 58 -4.61 3.05 -27.36
CA ALA A 58 -3.23 2.68 -27.67
C ALA A 58 -2.34 2.65 -26.42
N GLU A 59 -2.45 3.67 -25.56
CA GLU A 59 -1.73 3.73 -24.27
C GLU A 59 -2.12 2.56 -23.36
N MET A 60 -3.42 2.28 -23.21
CA MET A 60 -3.91 1.13 -22.44
C MET A 60 -3.32 -0.18 -22.95
N ASN A 61 -3.37 -0.42 -24.27
CA ASN A 61 -2.86 -1.65 -24.86
C ASN A 61 -1.36 -1.83 -24.58
N MET A 62 -0.57 -0.76 -24.67
CA MET A 62 0.86 -0.79 -24.37
C MET A 62 1.12 -1.19 -22.90
N ILE A 63 0.42 -0.54 -21.97
CA ILE A 63 0.58 -0.79 -20.53
C ILE A 63 0.14 -2.21 -20.19
N VAL A 64 -1.07 -2.61 -20.61
CA VAL A 64 -1.61 -3.95 -20.33
C VAL A 64 -0.71 -5.04 -20.92
N LYS A 65 -0.17 -4.83 -22.12
CA LYS A 65 0.80 -5.76 -22.73
C LYS A 65 2.05 -5.91 -21.87
N TRP A 66 2.61 -4.80 -21.38
CA TRP A 66 3.78 -4.82 -20.50
C TRP A 66 3.52 -5.61 -19.20
N PHE A 67 2.39 -5.36 -18.54
CA PHE A 67 2.03 -6.09 -17.32
C PHE A 67 1.80 -7.59 -17.56
N LYS A 68 1.17 -7.95 -18.68
CA LYS A 68 0.98 -9.36 -19.05
C LYS A 68 2.33 -10.05 -19.32
N LEU A 69 3.21 -9.39 -20.06
CA LEU A 69 4.55 -9.90 -20.39
C LEU A 69 5.40 -10.13 -19.14
N HIS A 70 5.32 -9.23 -18.15
CA HIS A 70 6.10 -9.31 -16.92
C HIS A 70 5.33 -9.89 -15.72
N SER A 71 4.19 -10.53 -15.97
CA SER A 71 3.34 -11.07 -14.91
C SER A 71 4.07 -12.06 -13.99
N GLY A 72 4.96 -12.90 -14.54
CA GLY A 72 5.80 -13.80 -13.75
C GLY A 72 6.73 -13.08 -12.77
N HIS A 73 7.44 -12.05 -13.24
CA HIS A 73 8.32 -11.24 -12.38
C HIS A 73 7.54 -10.47 -11.33
N LEU A 74 6.37 -9.95 -11.67
CA LEU A 74 5.50 -9.26 -10.71
C LEU A 74 5.04 -10.21 -9.59
N LYS A 75 4.77 -11.49 -9.88
CA LYS A 75 4.47 -12.49 -8.83
C LYS A 75 5.65 -12.64 -7.86
N LEU A 76 6.88 -12.75 -8.38
CA LEU A 76 8.08 -12.87 -7.55
C LEU A 76 8.30 -11.63 -6.69
N ILE A 77 8.08 -10.43 -7.24
CA ILE A 77 8.17 -9.17 -6.49
C ILE A 77 7.14 -9.14 -5.35
N PHE A 78 5.89 -9.54 -5.61
CA PHE A 78 4.87 -9.59 -4.56
C PHE A 78 5.16 -10.66 -3.50
N GLN A 79 5.72 -11.81 -3.88
CA GLN A 79 6.19 -12.81 -2.92
C GLN A 79 7.30 -12.25 -2.04
N LEU A 80 8.32 -11.61 -2.63
CA LEU A 80 9.38 -10.95 -1.87
C LEU A 80 8.81 -9.90 -0.90
N GLN A 81 7.88 -9.08 -1.38
CA GLN A 81 7.22 -8.07 -0.55
C GLN A 81 6.47 -8.69 0.64
N ASN A 82 5.75 -9.80 0.43
CA ASN A 82 5.07 -10.52 1.51
C ASN A 82 6.07 -11.02 2.56
N LEU A 83 7.19 -11.61 2.12
CA LEU A 83 8.25 -12.08 3.03
C LEU A 83 8.85 -10.92 3.85
N LEU A 84 9.08 -9.76 3.22
CA LEU A 84 9.56 -8.57 3.93
C LEU A 84 8.55 -8.03 4.94
N ILE A 85 7.26 -8.10 4.62
CA ILE A 85 6.18 -7.76 5.54
C ILE A 85 6.21 -8.70 6.75
N ASP A 86 6.32 -10.00 6.52
CA ASP A 86 6.34 -11.02 7.58
C ASP A 86 7.57 -10.86 8.49
N ALA A 87 8.76 -10.69 7.90
CA ALA A 87 9.99 -10.44 8.63
C ALA A 87 9.89 -9.19 9.51
N LYS A 88 9.36 -8.10 8.96
CA LYS A 88 9.10 -6.87 9.71
C LYS A 88 8.14 -7.08 10.88
N LEU A 89 7.05 -7.85 10.68
CA LEU A 89 6.08 -8.13 11.73
C LEU A 89 6.69 -8.96 12.87
N ILE A 90 7.61 -9.89 12.56
CA ILE A 90 8.36 -10.64 13.60
C ILE A 90 9.16 -9.67 14.47
N LEU A 91 9.90 -8.73 13.86
CA LEU A 91 10.68 -7.73 14.59
C LEU A 91 9.79 -6.83 15.46
N ILE A 92 8.69 -6.31 14.91
CA ILE A 92 7.74 -5.46 15.65
C ILE A 92 7.18 -6.22 16.86
N ARG A 93 6.79 -7.49 16.69
CA ARG A 93 6.30 -8.32 17.80
C ARG A 93 7.35 -8.54 18.89
N LYS A 94 8.62 -8.73 18.52
CA LYS A 94 9.73 -8.83 19.48
C LYS A 94 9.97 -7.54 20.23
N PHE A 95 9.94 -6.39 19.54
CA PHE A 95 10.06 -5.11 20.21
C PHE A 95 8.87 -4.82 21.14
N ASN A 96 7.66 -5.24 20.77
CA ASN A 96 6.48 -5.14 21.64
C ASN A 96 6.63 -5.97 22.93
N GLN A 97 7.37 -7.09 22.91
CA GLN A 97 7.61 -7.92 24.10
C GLN A 97 8.63 -7.31 25.06
N VAL A 98 9.60 -6.54 24.55
CA VAL A 98 10.68 -5.94 25.35
C VAL A 98 10.31 -4.54 25.85
N ASN A 99 9.27 -3.93 25.28
CA ASN A 99 8.86 -2.59 25.67
C ASN A 99 7.93 -2.64 26.89
N ASP A 100 8.46 -2.27 28.05
CA ASP A 100 7.71 -2.17 29.31
C ASP A 100 6.83 -0.90 29.40
N ILE A 101 6.97 0.04 28.46
CA ILE A 101 6.23 1.31 28.44
C ILE A 101 4.97 1.15 27.59
N GLY A 102 3.80 1.19 28.24
CA GLY A 102 2.51 1.21 27.57
C GLY A 102 2.32 2.47 26.72
N THR A 103 1.99 2.31 25.44
CA THR A 103 1.57 3.43 24.59
C THR A 103 0.06 3.58 24.60
N PHE A 104 -0.46 4.78 24.39
CA PHE A 104 -1.89 5.07 24.48
C PHE A 104 -2.40 5.71 23.18
N VAL A 105 -3.60 5.30 22.74
CA VAL A 105 -4.31 5.90 21.60
C VAL A 105 -5.59 6.55 22.11
N HIS A 106 -5.86 7.77 21.63
CA HIS A 106 -7.11 8.48 21.94
C HIS A 106 -8.32 7.76 21.34
N THR A 107 -9.35 7.58 22.15
CA THR A 107 -10.66 7.02 21.75
C THR A 107 -11.63 8.15 21.41
N SER A 108 -12.65 7.83 20.60
CA SER A 108 -13.71 8.78 20.19
C SER A 108 -14.45 9.39 21.38
N ASP A 109 -14.45 8.70 22.51
CA ASP A 109 -15.30 9.01 23.66
C ASP A 109 -14.56 9.87 24.72
N GLY A 110 -13.39 10.43 24.34
CA GLY A 110 -12.57 11.31 25.19
C GLY A 110 -11.57 10.59 26.10
N GLY A 111 -11.53 9.25 26.08
CA GLY A 111 -10.59 8.44 26.87
C GLY A 111 -9.33 8.01 26.12
N TYR A 112 -8.40 7.36 26.83
CA TYR A 112 -7.20 6.74 26.26
C TYR A 112 -7.29 5.21 26.36
N ARG A 113 -6.92 4.52 25.29
CA ARG A 113 -6.81 3.05 25.27
C ARG A 113 -5.34 2.64 25.21
N VAL A 114 -4.93 1.70 26.06
CA VAL A 114 -3.61 1.05 25.94
C VAL A 114 -3.51 0.37 24.57
N ALA A 115 -2.48 0.73 23.83
CA ALA A 115 -2.18 0.22 22.51
C ALA A 115 -0.70 -0.18 22.44
N THR A 116 -0.36 -1.02 21.47
CA THR A 116 1.03 -1.22 21.07
C THR A 116 1.55 0.01 20.32
N PRO A 117 2.86 0.32 20.41
CA PRO A 117 3.44 1.46 19.69
C PRO A 117 3.11 1.40 18.20
N GLU A 118 2.83 2.54 17.57
CA GLU A 118 2.49 2.63 16.13
C GLU A 118 3.58 2.03 15.22
N GLY A 119 4.80 1.95 15.73
CA GLY A 119 5.96 1.41 15.06
C GLY A 119 7.24 1.80 15.77
N TYR A 120 8.35 1.22 15.32
CA TYR A 120 9.68 1.44 15.89
C TYR A 120 10.55 2.18 14.89
N VAL A 121 11.30 3.17 15.35
CA VAL A 121 12.25 3.90 14.51
C VAL A 121 13.63 3.29 14.69
N ALA A 122 14.24 2.83 13.61
CA ALA A 122 15.65 2.50 13.57
C ALA A 122 16.40 3.69 12.99
N ALA A 123 17.35 4.22 13.76
CA ALA A 123 18.23 5.31 13.37
C ALA A 123 19.68 4.91 13.60
N TRP A 124 20.57 5.46 12.79
CA TRP A 124 22.00 5.17 12.88
C TRP A 124 22.72 6.26 13.68
N SER A 125 23.56 5.86 14.64
CA SER A 125 24.24 6.80 15.55
C SER A 125 25.24 7.72 14.86
N SER A 126 25.83 7.29 13.74
CA SER A 126 26.81 8.09 13.00
C SER A 126 26.18 9.05 11.98
N GLY A 127 24.86 9.27 12.03
CA GLY A 127 24.11 10.08 11.08
C GLY A 127 23.64 9.30 9.85
N GLY A 128 22.41 9.57 9.40
CA GLY A 128 21.75 8.91 8.28
C GLY A 128 20.21 9.00 8.38
N ASP A 129 19.51 8.58 7.34
CA ASP A 129 18.04 8.57 7.33
C ASP A 129 17.49 7.54 8.32
N ALA A 130 16.60 7.99 9.20
CA ALA A 130 15.88 7.10 10.11
C ALA A 130 14.76 6.36 9.36
N VAL A 131 14.61 5.06 9.62
CA VAL A 131 13.55 4.23 9.03
C VAL A 131 12.55 3.80 10.08
N LYS A 132 11.25 3.95 9.80
CA LYS A 132 10.17 3.52 10.72
C LYS A 132 9.59 2.18 10.28
N LEU A 133 9.66 1.19 11.16
CA LEU A 133 9.03 -0.11 11.03
C LEU A 133 7.61 -0.04 11.60
N ILE A 134 6.61 -0.28 10.75
CA ILE A 134 5.20 -0.10 11.08
C ILE A 134 4.42 -1.36 10.71
N ASP A 135 3.49 -1.80 11.57
CA ASP A 135 2.43 -2.73 11.17
C ASP A 135 1.41 -1.94 10.35
N ARG A 136 1.33 -2.26 9.05
CA ARG A 136 0.57 -1.47 8.11
C ARG A 136 -0.94 -1.60 8.35
N MET A 137 -1.42 -2.75 8.81
CA MET A 137 -2.86 -2.97 9.01
C MET A 137 -3.36 -2.18 10.21
N ASP A 138 -2.65 -2.25 11.33
CA ASP A 138 -2.99 -1.52 12.55
C ASP A 138 -2.77 -0.02 12.39
N PHE A 139 -1.68 0.40 11.74
CA PHE A 139 -1.45 1.81 11.42
C PHE A 139 -2.52 2.37 10.52
N SER A 140 -2.88 1.65 9.45
CA SER A 140 -3.96 2.06 8.54
C SER A 140 -5.27 2.21 9.32
N ARG A 141 -5.68 1.18 10.07
CA ARG A 141 -6.92 1.20 10.88
C ARG A 141 -6.94 2.37 11.86
N THR A 142 -5.85 2.57 12.61
CA THR A 142 -5.75 3.65 13.59
C THR A 142 -5.84 5.02 12.93
N ASN A 143 -5.17 5.25 11.79
CA ASN A 143 -5.27 6.52 11.06
C ASN A 143 -6.67 6.81 10.48
N PHE A 144 -7.47 5.77 10.18
CA PHE A 144 -8.84 5.95 9.68
C PHE A 144 -9.85 6.17 10.81
N LEU A 145 -9.65 5.52 11.96
CA LEU A 145 -10.57 5.60 13.11
C LEU A 145 -10.22 6.72 14.09
N ALA A 146 -8.97 7.19 14.10
CA ALA A 146 -8.55 8.27 14.98
C ALA A 146 -9.34 9.54 14.67
N VAL A 147 -9.79 10.21 15.74
CA VAL A 147 -10.37 11.55 15.66
C VAL A 147 -9.29 12.49 15.15
N LYS A 148 -9.47 12.96 13.91
CA LYS A 148 -8.50 13.83 13.25
C LYS A 148 -8.64 15.24 13.80
N ASN A 149 -7.87 15.54 14.83
CA ASN A 149 -7.73 16.90 15.33
C ASN A 149 -6.65 17.62 14.53
N TRP A 150 -6.93 17.84 13.24
CA TRP A 150 -6.11 18.73 12.44
C TRP A 150 -6.44 20.15 12.90
N GLY A 151 -5.55 20.73 13.71
CA GLY A 151 -5.61 22.15 14.01
C GLY A 151 -5.73 22.94 12.72
N LYS A 152 -6.64 23.92 12.70
CA LYS A 152 -6.64 24.98 11.70
C LYS A 152 -5.44 25.88 11.93
#